data_AF-A0A5N5SII8-F1
#
_entry.id   AF-A0A5N5SII8-F1
#
_cell.length_a   1.000
_cell.length_b   1.000
_cell.length_c   1.000
_cell.angle_alpha   90.00
_cell.angle_beta   90.00
_cell.angle_gamma   90.00
#
_symmetry.space_group_name_H-M   'P 1'
#
loop_
_entity.id
_entity.type
_entity.pdbx_description
1 polymer ?
#
loop_
_entity_poly.entity_id
_entity_poly.type
_entity_poly.pdbx_seq_one_letter_code
_entity_poly.pdbx_strand_id
1 'polypeptide(L)'
;MPGNMGLKDQQLALKWVKENIESFGGDSNSITIFGESAGGASVHYQVLSPGSKGLFNRAIIQSGTALCPWASNKNHRKFAIETGQEFNCSIGFGTEKYREFDYLEPNRKEKFNNNFEYYGPISLLLQNEENSVELARQVYQHYLHREDVNLSDDDWKEIIG
;
A
#
# COMPACT_ATOMS: atom_id res chain seq x y z
N MET A 1 -12.36 2.86 2.89
CA MET A 1 -10.96 2.71 2.43
C MET A 1 -10.60 3.83 1.45
N PRO A 2 -9.43 4.49 1.59
CA PRO A 2 -9.03 5.63 0.74
C PRO A 2 -8.57 5.26 -0.69
N GLY A 3 -8.36 3.97 -0.99
CA GLY A 3 -8.03 3.48 -2.34
C GLY A 3 -6.57 3.71 -2.77
N ASN A 4 -6.33 3.54 -4.08
CA ASN A 4 -5.05 3.75 -4.78
C ASN A 4 -3.86 2.93 -4.26
N MET A 5 -4.09 1.73 -3.71
CA MET A 5 -3.00 0.93 -3.12
C MET A 5 -1.90 0.62 -4.14
N GLY A 6 -2.22 0.14 -5.35
CA GLY A 6 -1.21 -0.11 -6.37
C GLY A 6 -0.38 1.11 -6.78
N LEU A 7 -0.94 2.34 -6.72
CA LEU A 7 -0.17 3.56 -6.98
C LEU A 7 0.77 3.91 -5.80
N LYS A 8 0.38 3.57 -4.57
CA LYS A 8 1.24 3.72 -3.38
C LYS A 8 2.36 2.69 -3.38
N ASP A 9 2.07 1.46 -3.82
CA ASP A 9 3.08 0.42 -3.95
C ASP A 9 4.13 0.81 -4.99
N GLN A 10 3.71 1.39 -6.12
CA GLN A 10 4.62 2.00 -7.10
C GLN A 10 5.47 3.12 -6.48
N GLN A 11 4.90 3.99 -5.63
CA GLN A 11 5.67 5.02 -4.92
C GLN A 11 6.71 4.42 -3.98
N LEU A 12 6.34 3.36 -3.25
CA LEU A 12 7.27 2.64 -2.38
C LEU A 12 8.42 2.03 -3.19
N ALA A 13 8.12 1.41 -4.32
CA ALA A 13 9.14 0.88 -5.23
C ALA A 13 10.05 1.99 -5.77
N LEU A 14 9.51 3.15 -6.16
CA LEU A 14 10.31 4.28 -6.63
C LEU A 14 11.23 4.85 -5.54
N LYS A 15 10.76 4.91 -4.29
CA LYS A 15 11.60 5.29 -3.13
C LYS A 15 12.74 4.30 -2.95
N TRP A 16 12.43 3.01 -2.96
CA TRP A 16 13.44 1.96 -2.82
C TRP A 16 14.49 2.06 -3.94
N VAL A 17 14.08 2.24 -5.20
CA VAL A 17 15.02 2.45 -6.31
C VAL A 17 15.86 3.70 -6.08
N LYS A 18 15.24 4.83 -5.72
CA LYS A 18 15.97 6.09 -5.46
C LYS A 18 17.02 5.95 -4.36
N GLU A 19 16.74 5.17 -3.32
CA GLU A 19 17.63 4.96 -2.18
C GLU A 19 18.72 3.92 -2.43
N ASN A 20 18.47 2.92 -3.29
CA ASN A 20 19.32 1.73 -3.37
C ASN A 20 20.02 1.54 -4.72
N ILE A 21 19.59 2.21 -5.80
CA ILE A 21 20.07 1.89 -7.16
C ILE A 21 21.58 2.15 -7.36
N GLU A 22 22.18 3.04 -6.57
CA GLU A 22 23.63 3.31 -6.64
C GLU A 22 24.47 2.09 -6.24
N SER A 23 24.00 1.28 -5.29
CA SER A 23 24.64 0.02 -4.90
C SER A 23 24.66 -1.02 -6.03
N PHE A 24 23.81 -0.85 -7.05
CA PHE A 24 23.73 -1.69 -8.25
C PHE A 24 24.43 -1.04 -9.45
N GLY A 25 25.13 0.08 -9.26
CA GLY A 25 25.83 0.81 -10.33
C GLY A 25 24.94 1.71 -11.18
N GLY A 26 23.69 1.96 -10.77
CA GLY A 26 22.83 2.96 -11.39
C GLY A 26 23.05 4.37 -10.83
N ASP A 27 22.43 5.37 -11.45
CA ASP A 27 22.47 6.76 -11.01
C ASP A 27 21.11 7.16 -10.43
N SER A 28 21.05 7.39 -9.13
CA SER A 28 19.81 7.81 -8.45
C SER A 28 19.27 9.13 -8.98
N ASN A 29 20.12 9.99 -9.58
CA ASN A 29 19.75 11.29 -10.14
C ASN A 29 19.40 11.23 -11.64
N SER A 30 19.30 10.04 -12.22
CA SER A 30 18.94 9.86 -13.63
C SER A 30 17.90 8.75 -13.84
N ILE A 31 16.93 8.63 -12.94
CA ILE A 31 15.87 7.62 -13.01
C ILE A 31 14.83 7.99 -14.08
N THR A 32 14.49 7.04 -14.94
CA THR A 32 13.41 7.16 -15.94
C THR A 32 12.34 6.13 -15.65
N ILE A 33 11.10 6.59 -15.45
CA ILE A 33 9.94 5.70 -15.34
C ILE A 33 9.27 5.53 -16.71
N PHE A 34 8.77 4.34 -16.98
CA PHE A 34 8.18 3.98 -18.27
C PHE A 34 6.98 3.06 -18.04
N GLY A 35 5.94 3.20 -18.86
CA GLY A 35 4.80 2.29 -18.83
C GLY A 35 3.89 2.38 -20.06
N GLU A 36 3.21 1.27 -20.32
CA GLU A 36 2.24 1.10 -21.42
C GLU A 36 0.83 0.82 -20.85
N SER A 37 -0.23 1.27 -21.53
CA SER A 37 -1.63 1.06 -21.11
C SER A 37 -1.87 1.53 -19.68
N ALA A 38 -2.34 0.66 -18.77
CA ALA A 38 -2.49 0.96 -17.35
C ALA A 38 -1.18 1.41 -16.68
N GLY A 39 -0.03 0.91 -17.16
CA GLY A 39 1.29 1.38 -16.77
C GLY A 39 1.58 2.80 -17.25
N GLY A 40 1.15 3.15 -18.48
CA GLY A 40 1.26 4.53 -18.99
C GLY A 40 0.41 5.50 -18.16
N ALA A 41 -0.82 5.11 -17.83
CA ALA A 41 -1.67 5.89 -16.93
C ALA A 41 -1.05 6.02 -15.53
N SER A 42 -0.45 4.94 -15.02
CA SER A 42 0.28 4.94 -13.75
C SER A 42 1.46 5.91 -13.77
N VAL A 43 2.31 5.88 -14.80
CA VAL A 43 3.41 6.85 -14.98
C VAL A 43 2.88 8.27 -14.96
N HIS A 44 1.79 8.56 -15.67
CA HIS A 44 1.20 9.89 -15.65
C HIS A 44 0.68 10.29 -14.26
N TYR A 45 0.08 9.37 -13.50
CA TYR A 45 -0.29 9.62 -12.10
C TYR A 45 0.92 9.90 -11.20
N GLN A 46 2.04 9.19 -11.39
CA GLN A 46 3.26 9.44 -10.63
C GLN A 46 3.85 10.82 -10.96
N VAL A 47 3.78 11.29 -12.22
CA VAL A 47 4.18 12.65 -12.60
C VAL A 47 3.35 13.73 -11.89
N LEU A 48 2.05 13.49 -11.72
CA LEU A 48 1.13 14.46 -11.09
C LEU A 48 1.14 14.41 -9.56
N SER A 49 1.55 13.29 -8.97
CA SER A 49 1.48 13.06 -7.53
C SER A 49 2.56 13.83 -6.76
N PRO A 50 2.19 14.65 -5.76
CA PRO A 50 3.17 15.25 -4.84
C PRO A 50 4.01 14.20 -4.09
N GLY A 51 3.46 13.02 -3.83
CA GLY A 51 4.14 11.93 -3.12
C GLY A 51 5.28 11.28 -3.91
N SER A 52 5.37 11.56 -5.21
CA SER A 52 6.39 11.01 -6.11
C SER A 52 7.43 12.06 -6.53
N LYS A 53 7.30 13.28 -6.02
CA LYS A 53 8.20 14.39 -6.35
C LYS A 53 9.63 14.06 -5.93
N GLY A 54 10.55 14.16 -6.88
CA GLY A 54 11.98 13.91 -6.64
C GLY A 54 12.40 12.43 -6.67
N LEU A 55 11.47 11.50 -6.93
CA LEU A 55 11.80 10.06 -7.01
C LEU A 55 12.29 9.63 -8.41
N PHE A 56 12.00 10.41 -9.45
CA PHE A 56 12.46 10.16 -10.81
C PHE A 56 12.68 11.46 -11.58
N ASN A 57 13.38 11.37 -12.71
CA ASN A 57 13.79 12.52 -13.51
C ASN A 57 13.07 12.61 -14.85
N ARG A 58 12.72 11.47 -15.44
CA ARG A 58 12.12 11.39 -16.78
C ARG A 58 10.97 10.38 -16.79
N ALA A 59 10.03 10.57 -17.70
CA ALA A 59 8.86 9.73 -17.84
C ALA A 59 8.59 9.42 -19.31
N ILE A 60 8.26 8.17 -19.63
CA ILE A 60 7.78 7.73 -20.94
C ILE A 60 6.40 7.12 -20.76
N ILE A 61 5.43 7.66 -21.47
CA ILE A 61 4.01 7.31 -21.34
C ILE A 61 3.54 6.76 -22.68
N GLN A 62 3.22 5.46 -22.74
CA GLN A 62 2.75 4.81 -23.96
C GLN A 62 1.29 4.37 -23.84
N SER A 63 0.47 4.73 -24.81
CA SER A 63 -0.91 4.21 -25.00
C SER A 63 -1.84 4.22 -23.77
N GLY A 64 -1.57 5.07 -22.78
CA GLY A 64 -2.41 5.22 -21.59
C GLY A 64 -1.98 6.43 -20.77
N THR A 65 -2.94 7.21 -20.28
CA THR A 65 -2.69 8.44 -19.53
C THR A 65 -3.70 8.57 -18.39
N ALA A 66 -3.42 9.41 -17.38
CA ALA A 66 -4.38 9.73 -16.32
C ALA A 66 -5.69 10.37 -16.83
N LEU A 67 -5.72 10.86 -18.08
CA LEU A 67 -6.90 11.46 -18.71
C LEU A 67 -7.76 10.44 -19.44
N CYS A 68 -7.28 9.19 -19.60
CA CYS A 68 -8.08 8.16 -20.22
C CYS A 68 -9.32 7.85 -19.36
N PRO A 69 -10.52 7.69 -19.95
CA PRO A 69 -11.76 7.50 -19.20
C PRO A 69 -11.77 6.24 -18.33
N TRP A 70 -10.98 5.22 -18.70
CA TRP A 70 -10.81 3.99 -17.94
C TRP A 70 -9.80 4.09 -16.79
N ALA A 71 -8.98 5.15 -16.75
CA ALA A 71 -7.89 5.29 -15.78
C ALA A 71 -8.35 5.84 -14.42
N SER A 72 -9.58 6.36 -14.32
CA SER A 72 -10.13 6.93 -13.08
C SER A 72 -11.58 6.50 -12.89
N ASN A 73 -11.93 6.01 -11.69
CA ASN A 73 -13.29 5.60 -11.36
C ASN A 73 -13.93 6.55 -10.33
N LYS A 74 -14.90 7.35 -10.79
CA LYS A 74 -15.68 8.26 -9.93
C LYS A 74 -16.67 7.54 -9.00
N ASN A 75 -17.02 6.30 -9.31
CA ASN A 75 -18.01 5.48 -8.60
C ASN A 75 -17.37 4.36 -7.76
N HIS A 76 -16.09 4.51 -7.38
CA HIS A 76 -15.33 3.50 -6.61
C HIS A 76 -16.04 3.04 -5.32
N ARG A 77 -16.75 3.93 -4.61
CA ARG A 77 -17.54 3.57 -3.41
C ARG A 77 -18.67 2.59 -3.73
N LYS A 78 -19.39 2.83 -4.83
CA LYS A 78 -20.51 1.97 -5.26
C LYS A 78 -19.98 0.58 -5.60
N PHE A 79 -18.93 0.51 -6.41
CA PHE A 79 -18.30 -0.76 -6.79
C PHE A 79 -17.80 -1.54 -5.56
N ALA A 80 -17.13 -0.86 -4.61
CA ALA A 80 -16.67 -1.50 -3.39
C ALA A 80 -17.82 -2.06 -2.53
N ILE A 81 -18.97 -1.39 -2.49
CA ILE A 81 -20.18 -1.87 -1.81
C ILE A 81 -20.75 -3.10 -2.51
N GLU A 82 -20.94 -3.03 -3.84
CA GLU A 82 -21.50 -4.12 -4.65
C GLU A 82 -20.62 -5.37 -4.57
N THR A 83 -19.30 -5.22 -4.73
CA THR A 83 -18.35 -6.32 -4.53
C THR A 83 -18.43 -6.87 -3.11
N GLY A 84 -18.47 -6.00 -2.09
CA GLY A 84 -18.63 -6.45 -0.70
C GLY A 84 -19.90 -7.29 -0.48
N GLN A 85 -21.02 -6.89 -1.09
CA GLN A 85 -22.28 -7.65 -1.04
C GLN A 85 -22.14 -9.04 -1.66
N GLU A 86 -21.49 -9.15 -2.82
CA GLU A 86 -21.24 -10.43 -3.48
C GLU A 86 -20.44 -11.40 -2.59
N PHE A 87 -19.53 -10.87 -1.78
CA PHE A 87 -18.75 -11.63 -0.80
C PHE A 87 -19.39 -11.69 0.59
N ASN A 88 -20.70 -11.40 0.74
CA ASN A 88 -21.43 -11.40 2.01
C ASN A 88 -20.80 -10.53 3.12
N CYS A 89 -20.06 -9.49 2.75
CA CYS A 89 -19.54 -8.51 3.70
C CYS A 89 -20.67 -7.61 4.20
N SER A 90 -20.61 -7.25 5.49
CA SER A 90 -21.53 -6.29 6.07
C SER A 90 -21.28 -4.89 5.49
N ILE A 91 -22.29 -4.37 4.81
CA ILE A 91 -22.28 -3.03 4.18
C ILE A 91 -22.75 -1.95 5.17
N GLY A 92 -23.44 -2.38 6.22
CA GLY A 92 -23.81 -1.54 7.35
C GLY A 92 -22.55 -1.26 8.15
N PHE A 93 -22.23 0.02 8.29
CA PHE A 93 -21.04 0.57 8.94
C PHE A 93 -19.78 0.59 8.05
N GLY A 94 -19.87 1.35 6.96
CA GLY A 94 -18.68 1.90 6.32
C GLY A 94 -17.81 2.67 7.33
N THR A 95 -16.55 2.88 6.94
CA THR A 95 -15.50 3.56 7.73
C THR A 95 -15.84 4.97 8.27
N GLU A 96 -17.03 5.48 8.04
CA GLU A 96 -17.57 6.70 8.67
C GLU A 96 -17.67 6.55 10.19
N LYS A 97 -18.01 5.36 10.70
CA LYS A 97 -17.91 5.05 12.12
C LYS A 97 -16.48 4.83 12.60
N TYR A 98 -15.45 4.66 11.75
CA TYR A 98 -14.08 4.56 12.25
C TYR A 98 -13.54 5.93 12.64
N ARG A 99 -13.86 6.99 11.88
CA ARG A 99 -13.59 8.36 12.31
C ARG A 99 -14.37 8.70 13.58
N GLU A 100 -15.67 8.42 13.62
CA GLU A 100 -16.50 8.74 14.78
C GLU A 100 -16.20 7.85 16.01
N PHE A 101 -15.86 6.56 15.83
CA PHE A 101 -15.42 5.68 16.93
C PHE A 101 -14.01 6.01 17.43
N ASP A 102 -13.09 6.46 16.58
CA ASP A 102 -11.77 6.93 17.05
C ASP A 102 -11.92 8.23 17.87
N TYR A 103 -12.98 9.02 17.63
CA TYR A 103 -13.38 10.14 18.49
C TYR A 103 -14.10 9.70 19.79
N LEU A 104 -14.81 8.57 19.78
CA LEU A 104 -15.59 8.09 20.95
C LEU A 104 -14.81 7.14 21.88
N GLU A 105 -13.73 6.53 21.41
CA GLU A 105 -12.89 5.59 22.17
C GLU A 105 -11.40 5.97 22.04
N PRO A 106 -10.94 7.05 22.69
CA PRO A 106 -9.56 7.54 22.58
C PRO A 106 -8.51 6.50 23.02
N ASN A 107 -8.89 5.58 23.90
CA ASN A 107 -8.03 4.51 24.41
C ASN A 107 -7.94 3.31 23.46
N ARG A 108 -8.63 3.33 22.32
CA ARG A 108 -8.61 2.22 21.36
C ARG A 108 -7.24 2.04 20.72
N LYS A 109 -6.54 3.13 20.39
CA LYS A 109 -5.16 3.07 19.88
C LYS A 109 -4.23 2.42 20.91
N GLU A 110 -4.39 2.80 22.17
CA GLU A 110 -3.69 2.19 23.30
C GLU A 110 -4.07 0.72 23.50
N LYS A 111 -5.34 0.35 23.31
CA LYS A 111 -5.84 -1.03 23.39
C LYS A 111 -5.33 -1.92 22.25
N PHE A 112 -5.20 -1.38 21.04
CA PHE A 112 -4.55 -2.06 19.91
C PHE A 112 -3.06 -2.26 20.18
N ASN A 113 -2.39 -1.26 20.76
CA ASN A 113 -0.99 -1.34 21.15
C ASN A 113 -0.74 -2.36 22.28
N ASN A 114 -1.63 -2.38 23.28
CA ASN A 114 -1.48 -3.22 24.48
C ASN A 114 -1.95 -4.67 24.28
N ASN A 115 -2.74 -4.96 23.23
CA ASN A 115 -3.21 -6.31 22.90
C ASN A 115 -2.61 -6.82 21.58
N PHE A 116 -1.28 -6.75 21.48
CA PHE A 116 -0.53 -7.27 20.34
C PHE A 116 -0.83 -8.74 20.04
N GLU A 117 -1.00 -9.57 21.07
CA GLU A 117 -1.37 -10.99 20.95
C GLU A 117 -2.68 -11.22 20.18
N TYR A 118 -3.62 -10.27 20.25
CA TYR A 118 -4.94 -10.41 19.62
C TYR A 118 -5.04 -9.70 18.27
N TYR A 119 -4.38 -8.55 18.12
CA TYR A 119 -4.48 -7.71 16.91
C TYR A 119 -3.27 -7.77 15.99
N GLY A 120 -2.19 -8.41 16.44
CA GLY A 120 -1.03 -8.75 15.64
C GLY A 120 -0.38 -7.53 14.95
N PRO A 121 0.15 -7.71 13.73
CA PRO A 121 0.92 -6.69 13.02
C PRO A 121 0.13 -5.42 12.66
N ILE A 122 -1.20 -5.51 12.60
CA ILE A 122 -2.08 -4.36 12.30
C ILE A 122 -1.92 -3.27 13.37
N SER A 123 -1.61 -3.63 14.61
CA SER A 123 -1.33 -2.66 15.69
C SER A 123 -0.12 -1.77 15.40
N LEU A 124 0.88 -2.27 14.67
CA LEU A 124 2.12 -1.56 14.33
C LEU A 124 1.97 -0.60 13.15
N LEU A 125 1.14 -0.97 12.16
CA LEU A 125 0.87 -0.14 10.97
C LEU A 125 0.14 1.17 11.30
N LEU A 126 -0.57 1.23 12.43
CA LEU A 126 -1.34 2.41 12.86
C LEU A 126 -0.52 3.42 13.66
N GLN A 127 0.78 3.19 13.85
CA GLN A 127 1.66 4.06 14.63
C GLN A 127 2.28 5.22 13.83
N ASN A 128 2.06 5.32 12.51
CA ASN A 128 2.75 6.30 11.65
C ASN A 128 4.29 6.19 11.76
N GLU A 129 4.79 5.00 12.11
CA GLU A 129 6.21 4.69 12.14
C GLU A 129 6.75 4.64 10.72
N GLU A 130 7.87 5.33 10.47
CA GLU A 130 8.49 5.42 9.14
C GLU A 130 8.87 4.03 8.58
N ASN A 131 9.01 3.03 9.45
CA ASN A 131 9.43 1.66 9.13
C ASN A 131 8.37 0.59 9.44
N SER A 132 7.09 0.98 9.52
CA SER A 132 5.99 0.12 9.99
C SER A 132 5.83 -1.21 9.23
N VAL A 133 6.25 -1.27 7.97
CA VAL A 133 6.19 -2.47 7.12
C VAL A 133 7.29 -3.47 7.49
N GLU A 134 8.51 -2.99 7.72
CA GLU A 134 9.64 -3.82 8.11
C GLU A 134 9.46 -4.38 9.53
N LEU A 135 8.90 -3.57 10.42
CA LEU A 135 8.57 -3.98 11.79
C LEU A 135 7.45 -5.04 11.80
N ALA A 136 6.43 -4.89 10.96
CA ALA A 136 5.38 -5.89 10.79
C ALA A 136 5.94 -7.23 10.26
N ARG A 137 6.92 -7.18 9.34
CA ARG A 137 7.60 -8.36 8.78
C ARG A 137 8.39 -9.15 9.83
N GLN A 138 9.22 -8.47 10.61
CA GLN A 138 10.04 -9.10 11.66
C GLN A 138 9.17 -9.72 12.76
N VAL A 139 8.06 -9.07 13.11
CA VAL A 139 7.07 -9.59 14.05
C VAL A 139 6.39 -10.86 13.55
N TYR A 140 6.02 -10.88 12.28
CA TYR A 140 5.35 -12.03 11.68
C TYR A 140 6.30 -13.24 11.59
N GLN A 141 7.59 -12.99 11.31
CA GLN A 141 8.65 -13.99 11.35
C GLN A 141 8.91 -14.53 12.77
N HIS A 142 8.83 -13.68 13.80
CA HIS A 142 9.02 -14.08 15.19
C HIS A 142 7.82 -14.87 15.74
N TYR A 143 6.58 -14.40 15.53
CA TYR A 143 5.37 -15.02 16.10
C TYR A 143 5.08 -16.42 15.57
N LEU A 144 5.48 -16.69 14.33
CA LEU A 144 5.21 -17.97 13.72
C LEU A 144 6.08 -19.11 14.24
N HIS A 145 7.11 -18.88 15.08
CA HIS A 145 7.97 -19.86 15.79
C HIS A 145 7.68 -21.36 15.53
N ARG A 146 7.79 -21.76 14.27
CA ARG A 146 7.50 -23.10 13.75
C ARG A 146 8.77 -23.47 13.03
N GLU A 147 9.66 -24.14 13.75
CA GLU A 147 10.90 -24.68 13.18
C GLU A 147 10.62 -25.69 12.05
N ASP A 148 9.37 -26.16 11.94
CA ASP A 148 8.85 -27.00 10.85
C ASP A 148 8.42 -26.20 9.60
N VAL A 149 8.33 -24.87 9.68
CA VAL A 149 7.86 -24.03 8.56
C VAL A 149 8.90 -22.96 8.25
N ASN A 150 9.83 -23.31 7.36
CA ASN A 150 10.65 -22.35 6.64
C ASN A 150 9.80 -21.68 5.58
N LEU A 151 9.29 -20.47 5.86
CA LEU A 151 8.62 -19.65 4.86
C LEU A 151 9.68 -19.07 3.92
N SER A 152 9.75 -19.62 2.73
CA SER A 152 10.53 -19.05 1.64
C SER A 152 9.91 -17.73 1.17
N ASP A 153 10.67 -16.94 0.43
CA ASP A 153 10.16 -15.69 -0.16
C ASP A 153 8.92 -15.91 -1.05
N ASP A 154 8.69 -17.14 -1.52
CA ASP A 154 7.52 -17.48 -2.34
C ASP A 154 6.29 -17.82 -1.49
N ASP A 155 6.45 -18.41 -0.31
CA ASP A 155 5.35 -18.64 0.65
C ASP A 155 4.85 -17.30 1.23
N TRP A 156 5.76 -16.34 1.41
CA TRP A 156 5.40 -14.98 1.81
C TRP A 156 4.49 -14.32 0.79
N LYS A 157 4.81 -14.41 -0.51
CA LYS A 157 3.99 -13.80 -1.58
C LYS A 157 2.56 -14.32 -1.64
N GLU A 158 2.31 -15.54 -1.16
CA GLU A 158 0.96 -16.12 -1.12
C GLU A 158 0.15 -15.65 0.11
N ILE A 159 0.81 -15.34 1.23
CA ILE A 159 0.20 -14.88 2.49
C ILE A 159 -0.21 -13.41 2.46
N ILE A 160 0.57 -12.55 1.80
CA ILE A 160 0.27 -11.11 1.60
C ILE A 160 -0.62 -10.85 0.37
N GLY A 161 -1.27 -11.89 -0.16
CA GLY A 161 -2.27 -11.78 -1.23
C GLY A 161 -3.29 -10.67 -1.02
#